data_AF-E7RQ62-F1
#
_entry.id   AF-E7RQ62-F1
#
_cell.length_a   1.000
_cell.length_b   1.000
_cell.length_c   1.000
_cell.angle_alpha   90.00
_cell.angle_beta   90.00
_cell.angle_gamma   90.00
#
_symmetry.space_group_name_H-M   'P 1'
#
loop_
_entity.id
_entity.type
_entity.pdbx_description
1 polymer ?
#
loop_
_entity_poly.entity_id
_entity_poly.type
_entity_poly.pdbx_seq_one_letter_code
_entity_poly.pdbx_strand_id
1 'polypeptide(L)'
;MTTLIGIARTRISVVIALILPFFSLDILAQYNIGLHLMRGFPAMESGYEKGVSACFAGAIGRQLIMAGGCNFPDIPAADGGKKRYYKGIYAAKIGQGDSLEWRHIGDLPVKSAYGVAVIWKKALFV
;
A
#
# COMPACT_ATOMS: atom_id res chain seq x y z
N MET A 1 -3.18 -26.95 59.43
CA MET A 1 -4.10 -26.66 58.30
C MET A 1 -3.65 -25.39 57.57
N THR A 2 -2.37 -25.30 57.18
CA THR A 2 -1.77 -24.07 56.65
C THR A 2 -0.75 -24.29 55.53
N THR A 3 -0.40 -25.55 55.20
CA THR A 3 0.71 -25.87 54.30
C THR A 3 0.29 -26.18 52.86
N LEU A 4 -0.90 -26.77 52.62
CA LEU A 4 -1.35 -27.12 51.26
C LEU A 4 -1.91 -25.93 50.46
N ILE A 5 -2.51 -24.94 51.13
CA ILE A 5 -3.10 -23.76 50.48
C ILE A 5 -1.99 -22.80 49.97
N GLY A 6 -0.85 -22.74 50.66
CA GLY A 6 0.31 -21.93 50.24
C GLY A 6 1.00 -22.50 48.99
N ILE A 7 1.21 -23.82 48.93
CA ILE A 7 1.89 -24.48 47.80
C ILE A 7 1.07 -24.37 46.51
N ALA A 8 -0.26 -24.46 46.58
CA ALA A 8 -1.15 -24.30 45.42
C ALA A 8 -1.13 -22.86 44.87
N ARG A 9 -1.11 -21.84 45.75
CA ARG A 9 -1.01 -20.43 45.35
C ARG A 9 0.34 -20.09 44.71
N THR A 10 1.44 -20.60 45.26
CA THR A 10 2.77 -20.38 44.67
C THR A 10 2.92 -21.04 43.30
N ARG A 11 2.36 -22.24 43.09
CA ARG A 11 2.40 -22.94 41.79
C ARG A 11 1.58 -22.25 40.71
N ILE A 12 0.39 -21.72 41.05
CA ILE A 12 -0.45 -20.98 40.10
C ILE A 12 0.19 -19.63 39.72
N SER A 13 0.76 -18.90 40.70
CA SER A 13 1.45 -17.64 40.44
C SER A 13 2.69 -17.79 39.55
N VAL A 14 3.44 -18.90 39.69
CA VAL A 14 4.60 -19.21 38.84
C VAL A 14 4.17 -19.54 37.41
N VAL A 15 3.06 -20.27 37.23
CA VAL A 15 2.52 -20.59 35.89
C VAL A 15 2.02 -19.32 35.18
N ILE A 16 1.33 -18.42 35.88
CA ILE A 16 0.89 -17.14 35.31
C ILE A 16 2.09 -16.24 34.96
N ALA A 17 3.09 -16.16 35.83
CA ALA A 17 4.33 -15.40 35.57
C ALA A 17 5.15 -15.98 34.40
N LEU A 18 5.10 -17.29 34.17
CA LEU A 18 5.74 -17.96 33.04
C LEU A 18 4.98 -17.76 31.72
N ILE A 19 3.65 -17.55 31.74
CA ILE A 19 2.82 -17.38 30.53
C ILE A 19 2.78 -15.91 30.07
N LEU A 20 2.85 -14.94 30.99
CA LEU A 20 2.86 -13.49 30.69
C LEU A 20 3.92 -13.04 29.64
N PRO A 21 5.17 -13.56 29.61
CA PRO A 21 6.12 -13.19 28.56
C PRO A 21 5.79 -13.80 27.19
N PHE A 22 5.00 -14.87 27.10
CA PHE A 22 4.58 -15.44 25.82
C PHE A 22 3.49 -14.63 25.11
N PHE A 23 2.73 -13.83 25.85
CA PHE A 23 1.68 -12.95 25.29
C PHE A 23 2.15 -11.52 25.00
N SER A 24 3.41 -11.17 25.33
CA SER A 24 3.85 -9.75 25.36
C SER A 24 4.93 -9.39 24.33
N LEU A 25 5.20 -10.22 23.31
CA LEU A 25 6.35 -10.00 22.40
C LEU A 25 6.06 -9.35 21.04
N ASP A 26 4.84 -8.88 20.77
CA ASP A 26 4.50 -8.34 19.43
C ASP A 26 4.28 -6.82 19.37
N ILE A 27 4.87 -6.01 20.27
CA ILE A 27 4.64 -4.56 20.24
C ILE A 27 5.94 -3.77 20.42
N LEU A 28 6.94 -3.98 19.56
CA LEU A 28 7.96 -2.96 19.23
C LEU A 28 8.50 -3.18 17.81
N ALA A 29 7.62 -3.35 16.81
CA ALA A 29 8.06 -3.19 15.42
C ALA A 29 8.33 -1.70 15.18
N GLN A 30 9.56 -1.24 15.42
CA GLN A 30 10.02 0.06 14.91
C GLN A 30 10.00 0.00 13.39
N TYR A 31 8.96 0.57 12.78
CA TYR A 31 8.92 0.80 11.34
C TYR A 31 9.97 1.87 11.02
N ASN A 32 11.12 1.43 10.50
CA ASN A 32 12.05 2.33 9.86
C ASN A 32 11.40 2.83 8.56
N ILE A 33 10.82 4.03 8.60
CA ILE A 33 10.27 4.68 7.42
C ILE A 33 11.45 5.23 6.61
N GLY A 34 11.80 4.52 5.54
CA GLY A 34 12.75 5.00 4.53
C GLY A 34 12.01 5.78 3.45
N LEU A 35 12.42 7.03 3.20
CA LEU A 35 12.02 7.78 2.02
C LEU A 35 13.08 7.59 0.94
N HIS A 36 12.68 7.03 -0.19
CA HIS A 36 13.55 6.80 -1.34
C HIS A 36 12.97 7.51 -2.56
N LEU A 37 13.82 8.28 -3.25
CA LEU A 37 13.45 8.84 -4.54
C LEU A 37 13.40 7.70 -5.57
N MET A 38 12.23 7.45 -6.13
CA MET A 38 12.04 6.46 -7.18
C MET A 38 12.00 7.14 -8.55
N ARG A 39 12.77 6.62 -9.51
CA ARG A 39 12.72 7.05 -10.92
C ARG A 39 11.72 6.19 -11.70
N GLY A 40 11.10 6.78 -12.72
CA GLY A 40 10.16 6.10 -13.62
C GLY A 40 8.69 6.27 -13.21
N PHE A 41 7.85 6.50 -14.22
CA PHE A 41 6.41 6.69 -14.09
C PHE A 41 5.72 6.12 -15.34
N PRO A 42 4.45 5.68 -15.28
CA PRO A 42 3.75 5.27 -16.48
C PRO A 42 3.68 6.39 -17.52
N ALA A 43 3.92 6.05 -18.78
CA ALA A 43 4.03 7.00 -19.89
C ALA A 43 3.46 6.46 -21.22
N MET A 44 2.68 5.37 -21.17
CA MET A 44 2.17 4.71 -22.38
C MET A 44 0.86 5.32 -22.89
N GLU A 45 0.20 6.18 -22.11
CA GLU A 45 -0.99 6.93 -22.49
C GLU A 45 -0.64 8.43 -22.51
N SER A 46 -0.86 9.11 -23.63
CA SER A 46 -0.42 10.50 -23.82
C SER A 46 -0.99 11.45 -22.76
N GLY A 47 -0.10 12.21 -22.13
CA GLY A 47 -0.40 13.13 -21.05
C GLY A 47 -0.31 12.51 -19.65
N TYR A 48 -0.28 11.18 -19.55
CA TYR A 48 -0.15 10.48 -18.26
C TYR A 48 1.24 10.67 -17.67
N GLU A 49 2.27 10.75 -18.51
CA GLU A 49 3.67 10.99 -18.13
C GLU A 49 3.89 12.29 -17.35
N LYS A 50 2.93 13.22 -17.41
CA LYS A 50 2.93 14.48 -16.65
C LYS A 50 2.48 14.31 -15.19
N GLY A 51 2.21 13.07 -14.75
CA GLY A 51 1.72 12.75 -13.42
C GLY A 51 0.19 12.84 -13.35
N VAL A 52 -0.42 11.98 -12.54
CA VAL A 52 -1.88 11.95 -12.35
C VAL A 52 -2.25 12.10 -10.88
N SER A 53 -3.40 12.74 -10.63
CA SER A 53 -4.05 12.78 -9.34
C SER A 53 -5.12 11.70 -9.23
N ALA A 54 -5.40 11.28 -7.99
CA ALA A 54 -6.53 10.42 -7.65
C ALA A 54 -6.62 9.11 -8.47
N CYS A 55 -5.48 8.53 -8.82
CA CYS A 55 -5.40 7.18 -9.35
C CYS A 55 -5.73 6.15 -8.26
N PHE A 56 -6.16 4.98 -8.69
CA PHE A 56 -6.22 3.80 -7.83
C PHE A 56 -4.84 3.17 -7.77
N ALA A 57 -4.35 2.81 -6.58
CA ALA A 57 -3.04 2.19 -6.46
C ALA A 57 -2.98 1.20 -5.31
N GLY A 58 -2.09 0.23 -5.42
CA GLY A 58 -1.79 -0.70 -4.35
C GLY A 58 -0.74 -1.73 -4.75
N ALA A 59 -0.20 -2.44 -3.77
CA ALA A 59 0.80 -3.47 -4.00
C ALA A 59 0.17 -4.87 -3.94
N ILE A 60 0.44 -5.69 -4.97
CA ILE A 60 0.08 -7.11 -5.01
C ILE A 60 1.39 -7.91 -5.12
N GLY A 61 1.80 -8.54 -4.02
CA GLY A 61 3.12 -9.18 -3.94
C GLY A 61 4.23 -8.15 -4.20
N ARG A 62 5.11 -8.43 -5.18
CA ARG A 62 6.18 -7.51 -5.61
C ARG A 62 5.80 -6.65 -6.81
N GLN A 63 4.51 -6.43 -7.06
CA GLN A 63 4.02 -5.54 -8.11
C GLN A 63 3.34 -4.33 -7.47
N LEU A 64 3.77 -3.13 -7.80
CA LEU A 64 2.99 -1.92 -7.59
C LEU A 64 2.07 -1.75 -8.79
N ILE A 65 0.77 -1.59 -8.52
CA ILE A 65 -0.27 -1.39 -9.53
C ILE A 65 -0.77 0.05 -9.40
N MET A 66 -0.97 0.72 -10.55
CA MET A 66 -1.63 2.01 -10.67
C MET A 66 -2.68 1.95 -11.77
N ALA A 67 -3.87 2.49 -11.54
CA ALA A 67 -4.95 2.53 -12.52
C ALA A 67 -5.66 3.89 -12.54
N GLY A 68 -6.06 4.33 -13.73
CA GLY A 68 -6.86 5.53 -13.93
C GLY A 68 -6.19 6.80 -13.42
N GLY A 69 -6.97 7.67 -12.77
CA GLY A 69 -6.53 9.00 -12.35
C GLY A 69 -6.83 10.07 -13.39
N CYS A 70 -6.50 11.31 -13.05
CA CYS A 70 -6.73 12.45 -13.92
C CYS A 70 -5.68 13.54 -13.74
N ASN A 71 -5.48 14.36 -14.77
CA ASN A 71 -4.65 15.56 -14.70
C ASN A 71 -5.15 16.62 -15.69
N PHE A 72 -4.33 17.64 -15.91
CA PHE A 72 -4.54 18.71 -16.88
C PHE A 72 -3.32 18.74 -17.81
N PRO A 73 -3.27 17.86 -18.82
CA PRO A 73 -2.02 17.58 -19.54
C PRO A 73 -1.67 18.67 -20.54
N ASP A 74 -2.63 19.50 -20.95
CA ASP A 74 -2.45 20.48 -22.01
C ASP A 74 -2.26 21.91 -21.43
N ILE A 75 -3.22 22.37 -20.64
CA ILE A 75 -3.22 23.69 -19.97
C ILE A 75 -3.39 23.45 -18.46
N PRO A 76 -2.64 24.14 -17.57
CA PRO A 76 -2.82 23.99 -16.13
C PRO A 76 -4.25 24.27 -15.65
N ALA A 77 -4.63 23.67 -14.52
CA ALA A 77 -5.95 23.88 -13.93
C ALA A 77 -6.23 25.36 -13.60
N ALA A 78 -5.20 26.09 -13.13
CA ALA A 78 -5.29 27.50 -12.78
C ALA A 78 -5.62 28.41 -13.99
N ASP A 79 -5.26 27.98 -15.19
CA ASP A 79 -5.46 28.72 -16.44
C ASP A 79 -6.70 28.24 -17.20
N GLY A 80 -7.61 27.50 -16.54
CA GLY A 80 -8.85 27.01 -17.15
C GLY A 80 -8.68 25.75 -18.01
N GLY A 81 -7.60 24.99 -17.81
CA GLY A 81 -7.36 23.77 -18.56
C GLY A 81 -8.45 22.71 -18.40
N LYS A 82 -8.61 21.85 -19.42
CA LYS A 82 -9.57 20.75 -19.39
C LYS A 82 -8.98 19.54 -18.68
N LYS A 83 -9.66 19.09 -17.62
CA LYS A 83 -9.31 17.86 -16.91
C LYS A 83 -9.46 16.64 -17.84
N ARG A 84 -8.42 15.81 -17.92
CA ARG A 84 -8.41 14.53 -18.63
C ARG A 84 -8.42 13.40 -17.63
N TYR A 85 -9.34 12.45 -17.81
CA TYR A 85 -9.40 11.21 -17.05
C TYR A 85 -8.79 10.08 -17.87
N TYR A 86 -8.10 9.17 -17.19
CA TYR A 86 -7.38 8.07 -17.79
C TYR A 86 -8.03 6.74 -17.43
N LYS A 87 -7.72 5.71 -18.21
CA LYS A 87 -8.20 4.34 -17.97
C LYS A 87 -7.09 3.31 -17.88
N GLY A 88 -5.85 3.64 -18.28
CA GLY A 88 -4.76 2.67 -18.27
C GLY A 88 -4.50 2.06 -16.88
N ILE A 89 -4.15 0.78 -16.87
CA ILE A 89 -3.69 0.01 -15.72
C ILE A 89 -2.22 -0.33 -15.96
N TYR A 90 -1.38 0.03 -15.02
CA TYR A 90 0.06 -0.08 -15.10
C TYR A 90 0.61 -0.87 -13.92
N ALA A 91 1.69 -1.61 -14.16
CA ALA A 91 2.40 -2.35 -13.13
C ALA A 91 3.90 -2.10 -13.20
N ALA A 92 4.55 -2.03 -12.04
CA ALA A 92 6.00 -2.03 -11.91
C ALA A 92 6.45 -3.01 -10.82
N LYS A 93 7.63 -3.62 -11.00
CA LYS A 93 8.26 -4.46 -9.96
C LYS A 93 8.82 -3.56 -8.86
N ILE A 94 8.58 -3.91 -7.60
CA ILE A 94 9.16 -3.22 -6.44
C ILE A 94 10.30 -4.01 -5.79
N GLY A 95 11.19 -3.29 -5.09
CA GLY A 95 12.36 -3.84 -4.43
C GLY A 95 13.54 -4.14 -5.37
N GLN A 96 13.69 -3.38 -6.45
CA GLN A 96 14.80 -3.46 -7.40
C GLN A 96 15.50 -2.10 -7.52
N GLY A 97 16.16 -1.66 -6.46
CA GLY A 97 16.87 -0.38 -6.44
C GLY A 97 15.93 0.84 -6.41
N ASP A 98 16.30 1.90 -7.12
CA ASP A 98 15.66 3.22 -7.11
C ASP A 98 14.91 3.55 -8.41
N SER A 99 14.60 2.54 -9.23
CA SER A 99 13.83 2.71 -10.47
C SER A 99 12.61 1.77 -10.53
N LEU A 100 11.57 2.24 -11.23
CA LEU A 100 10.36 1.50 -11.53
C LEU A 100 10.18 1.42 -13.04
N GLU A 101 10.29 0.20 -13.57
CA GLU A 101 9.95 -0.09 -14.96
C GLU A 101 8.46 -0.39 -15.08
N TRP A 102 7.73 0.59 -15.59
CA TRP A 102 6.29 0.51 -15.75
C TRP A 102 5.91 -0.14 -17.07
N ARG A 103 4.94 -1.04 -17.02
CA ARG A 103 4.29 -1.64 -18.18
C ARG A 103 2.79 -1.44 -18.11
N HIS A 104 2.17 -1.21 -19.26
CA HIS A 104 0.71 -1.30 -19.40
C HIS A 104 0.29 -2.77 -19.29
N ILE A 105 -0.74 -3.03 -18.50
CA ILE A 105 -1.25 -4.39 -18.22
C ILE A 105 -2.76 -4.53 -18.49
N GLY A 106 -3.43 -3.47 -18.95
CA GLY A 106 -4.86 -3.47 -19.23
C GLY A 106 -5.48 -2.08 -19.06
N ASP A 107 -6.79 -2.00 -19.18
CA ASP A 107 -7.55 -0.76 -19.02
C ASP A 107 -8.75 -0.98 -18.09
N LEU A 108 -9.11 0.06 -17.34
CA LEU A 108 -10.42 0.17 -16.69
C LEU A 108 -11.53 0.24 -17.76
N PRO A 109 -12.74 -0.27 -17.46
CA PRO A 109 -13.86 -0.23 -18.39
C PRO A 109 -14.30 1.20 -18.73
N VAL A 110 -14.06 2.15 -17.81
CA VAL A 110 -14.37 3.57 -17.98
C VAL A 110 -13.18 4.38 -17.46
N LYS A 111 -12.96 5.57 -18.04
CA LYS A 111 -11.99 6.55 -17.53
C LYS A 111 -12.44 7.01 -16.13
N SER A 112 -11.62 6.78 -15.12
CA SER A 112 -12.03 6.92 -13.71
C SER A 112 -10.92 7.49 -12.84
N ALA A 113 -11.31 8.29 -11.86
CA ALA A 113 -10.45 8.86 -10.81
C ALA A 113 -11.31 9.14 -9.56
N TYR A 114 -10.68 9.51 -8.44
CA TYR A 114 -11.37 9.93 -7.21
C TYR A 114 -12.25 8.84 -6.57
N GLY A 115 -11.85 7.57 -6.67
CA GLY A 115 -12.49 6.46 -5.95
C GLY A 115 -11.62 5.94 -4.79
N VAL A 116 -11.93 4.72 -4.36
CA VAL A 116 -11.18 4.02 -3.29
C VAL A 116 -10.58 2.76 -3.88
N ALA A 117 -9.36 2.42 -3.47
CA ALA A 117 -8.73 1.17 -3.85
C ALA A 117 -8.45 0.31 -2.63
N VAL A 118 -8.82 -0.97 -2.67
CA VAL A 118 -8.60 -1.92 -1.57
C VAL A 118 -7.82 -3.12 -2.09
N ILE A 119 -6.72 -3.43 -1.43
CA ILE A 119 -5.99 -4.68 -1.66
C ILE A 119 -6.65 -5.79 -0.84
N TRP A 120 -7.08 -6.84 -1.52
CA TRP A 120 -7.57 -8.05 -0.86
C TRP A 120 -7.00 -9.30 -1.53
N LYS A 121 -6.28 -10.10 -0.73
CA LYS A 121 -5.53 -11.27 -1.20
C LYS A 121 -4.58 -10.91 -2.35
N LYS A 122 -4.89 -11.35 -3.58
CA LYS A 122 -4.08 -11.13 -4.78
C LYS A 122 -4.78 -10.19 -5.78
N ALA A 123 -5.67 -9.33 -5.32
CA ALA A 123 -6.45 -8.43 -6.15
C ALA A 123 -6.47 -7.00 -5.59
N LEU A 124 -6.58 -6.04 -6.52
CA LEU A 124 -6.88 -4.63 -6.26
C LEU A 124 -8.33 -4.40 -6.68
N PHE A 125 -9.18 -4.03 -5.73
CA PHE A 125 -10.58 -3.65 -5.96
C PHE A 125 -10.68 -2.13 -6.05
N VAL A 126 -11.40 -1.63 -7.06
CA VAL A 126 -11.56 -0.20 -7.39
C VAL A 126 -13.00 0.12 -7.73
#